data_AF-A0A973FXY1-F1
#
_entry.id   AF-A0A973FXY1-F1
#
_cell.length_a   1.000
_cell.length_b   1.000
_cell.length_c   1.000
_cell.angle_alpha   90.00
_cell.angle_beta   90.00
_cell.angle_gamma   90.00
#
_symmetry.space_group_name_H-M   'P 1'
#
loop_
_entity.id
_entity.type
_entity.pdbx_description
1 polymer ?
#
loop_
_entity_poly.entity_id
_entity_poly.type
_entity_poly.pdbx_seq_one_letter_code
_entity_poly.pdbx_strand_id
1 'polypeptide(L)'
;MCTELFKYSSLNLQDLASWLSAIGTVGAFFVALWLLFIQMQDRKATALETEKKNARKISAWCDIEDNKIALWVQNLSDEPVYYLVAYVGKMGVDLEALPEPENMYIEPVFGTVPPGTKLDFIIDQNMQKYIKGEQFPDIPEVAIEFTDTNEKHWRRLQTGQIKKIDFRRPFD
;
A
#
# COMPACT_ATOMS: atom_id res chain seq x y z
N MET A 1 82.14 8.88 -20.25
CA MET A 1 81.62 7.59 -19.74
C MET A 1 80.63 7.89 -18.61
N CYS A 2 79.45 8.46 -18.92
CA CYS A 2 78.44 8.83 -17.91
C CYS A 2 77.06 9.09 -18.55
N THR A 3 76.60 8.23 -19.45
CA THR A 3 75.35 8.43 -20.21
C THR A 3 74.47 7.19 -20.35
N GLU A 4 74.69 6.17 -19.52
CA GLU A 4 73.92 4.90 -19.61
C GLU A 4 73.08 4.60 -18.36
N LEU A 5 73.24 5.34 -17.24
CA LEU A 5 72.57 5.01 -15.97
C LEU A 5 71.17 5.60 -15.78
N PHE A 6 70.67 6.46 -16.67
CA PHE A 6 69.36 7.10 -16.51
C PHE A 6 68.18 6.34 -17.14
N LYS A 7 68.45 5.28 -17.92
CA LYS A 7 67.41 4.62 -18.74
C LYS A 7 66.59 3.55 -17.99
N TYR A 8 67.03 3.13 -16.81
CA TYR A 8 66.37 2.09 -16.01
C TYR A 8 65.35 2.61 -14.98
N SER A 9 65.28 3.92 -14.74
CA SER A 9 64.37 4.52 -13.75
C SER A 9 62.99 4.90 -14.30
N SER A 10 62.88 5.13 -15.62
CA SER A 10 61.61 5.52 -16.28
C SER A 10 60.69 4.34 -16.61
N LEU A 11 61.20 3.10 -16.56
CA LEU A 11 60.46 1.88 -16.91
C LEU A 11 59.55 1.36 -15.78
N ASN A 12 59.71 1.81 -14.54
CA ASN A 12 58.83 1.40 -13.44
C ASN A 12 57.65 2.34 -13.19
N LEU A 13 57.80 3.66 -13.42
CA LEU A 13 56.74 4.64 -13.10
C LEU A 13 55.54 4.57 -14.06
N GLN A 14 55.77 4.25 -15.33
CA GLN A 14 54.68 4.13 -16.32
C GLN A 14 53.84 2.86 -16.11
N ASP A 15 54.47 1.74 -15.73
CA ASP A 15 53.76 0.51 -15.37
C ASP A 15 53.00 0.65 -14.05
N LEU A 16 53.61 1.32 -13.05
CA LEU A 16 52.95 1.59 -11.77
C LEU A 16 51.75 2.52 -11.96
N ALA A 17 51.88 3.57 -12.78
CA ALA A 17 50.79 4.47 -13.12
C ALA A 17 49.67 3.77 -13.91
N SER A 18 50.01 2.87 -14.84
CA SER A 18 49.04 2.10 -15.62
C SER A 18 48.26 1.12 -14.74
N TRP A 19 48.94 0.45 -13.80
CA TRP A 19 48.31 -0.45 -12.84
C TRP A 19 47.44 0.30 -11.82
N LEU A 20 47.90 1.43 -11.30
CA LEU A 20 47.12 2.27 -10.37
C LEU A 20 45.87 2.82 -11.05
N SER A 21 45.98 3.24 -12.32
CA SER A 21 44.86 3.73 -13.13
C SER A 21 43.80 2.63 -13.38
N ALA A 22 44.25 1.41 -13.66
CA ALA A 22 43.36 0.26 -13.83
C ALA A 22 42.60 -0.08 -12.55
N ILE A 23 43.27 -0.05 -11.38
CA ILE A 23 42.63 -0.26 -10.08
C ILE A 23 41.64 0.85 -9.76
N GLY A 24 42.00 2.12 -10.05
CA GLY A 24 41.11 3.27 -9.83
C GLY A 24 39.80 3.16 -10.61
N THR A 25 39.87 2.70 -11.87
CA THR A 25 38.67 2.54 -12.72
C THR A 25 37.76 1.43 -12.20
N VAL A 26 38.33 0.29 -11.81
CA VAL A 26 37.55 -0.82 -11.23
C VAL A 26 36.93 -0.40 -9.90
N GLY A 27 37.68 0.30 -9.04
CA GLY A 27 37.18 0.85 -7.78
C GLY A 27 36.03 1.85 -8.00
N ALA A 28 36.19 2.79 -8.93
CA ALA A 28 35.14 3.73 -9.29
C ALA A 28 33.87 3.03 -9.82
N PHE A 29 34.04 1.96 -10.60
CA PHE A 29 32.93 1.15 -11.09
C PHE A 29 32.18 0.44 -9.94
N PHE A 30 32.90 -0.15 -8.99
CA PHE A 30 32.29 -0.76 -7.80
C PHE A 30 31.53 0.27 -6.95
N VAL A 31 32.11 1.45 -6.74
CA VAL A 31 31.46 2.55 -6.01
C VAL A 31 30.20 3.00 -6.74
N ALA A 32 30.24 3.13 -8.06
CA ALA A 32 29.08 3.49 -8.88
C ALA A 32 27.95 2.44 -8.77
N LEU A 33 28.29 1.14 -8.86
CA LEU A 33 27.32 0.06 -8.64
C LEU A 33 26.73 0.11 -7.23
N TRP A 34 27.56 0.32 -6.21
CA TRP A 34 27.11 0.41 -4.81
C TRP A 34 26.12 1.56 -4.60
N LEU A 35 26.43 2.76 -5.13
CA LEU A 35 25.53 3.90 -5.06
C LEU A 35 24.20 3.65 -5.79
N LEU A 36 24.26 2.98 -6.94
CA LEU A 36 23.05 2.60 -7.69
C LEU A 36 22.17 1.65 -6.87
N PHE A 37 22.77 0.65 -6.20
CA PHE A 37 22.04 -0.26 -5.33
C PHE A 37 21.31 0.47 -4.19
N ILE A 38 21.98 1.43 -3.53
CA ILE A 38 21.36 2.25 -2.48
C ILE A 38 20.19 3.06 -3.05
N GLN A 39 20.40 3.76 -4.16
CA GLN A 39 19.35 4.57 -4.78
C GLN A 39 18.13 3.74 -5.21
N MET A 40 18.35 2.51 -5.69
CA MET A 40 17.25 1.60 -6.03
C MET A 40 16.44 1.19 -4.80
N GLN A 41 17.08 0.97 -3.66
CA GLN A 41 16.38 0.65 -2.41
C GLN A 41 15.57 1.86 -1.91
N ASP A 42 16.16 3.05 -1.90
CA ASP A 42 15.49 4.29 -1.46
C ASP A 42 14.27 4.63 -2.32
N ARG A 43 14.39 4.47 -3.64
CA ARG A 43 13.26 4.68 -4.56
C ARG A 43 12.12 3.71 -4.29
N LYS A 44 12.42 2.44 -4.01
CA LYS A 44 11.39 1.44 -3.68
C LYS A 44 10.69 1.77 -2.36
N ALA A 45 11.43 2.17 -1.34
CA ALA A 45 10.87 2.56 -0.06
C ALA A 45 9.98 3.81 -0.20
N THR A 46 10.46 4.82 -0.92
CA THR A 46 9.72 6.08 -1.13
C THR A 46 8.44 5.86 -1.95
N ALA A 47 8.50 5.01 -2.98
CA ALA A 47 7.32 4.63 -3.76
C ALA A 47 6.27 3.95 -2.89
N LEU A 48 6.67 2.95 -2.09
CA LEU A 48 5.75 2.25 -1.18
C LEU A 48 5.13 3.17 -0.14
N GLU A 49 5.87 4.12 0.42
CA GLU A 49 5.33 5.07 1.39
C GLU A 49 4.38 6.08 0.75
N THR A 50 4.67 6.52 -0.49
CA THR A 50 3.78 7.42 -1.25
C THR A 50 2.47 6.71 -1.59
N GLU A 51 2.55 5.46 -2.03
CA GLU A 51 1.37 4.62 -2.34
C GLU A 51 0.50 4.39 -1.09
N LYS A 52 1.12 4.00 0.02
CA LYS A 52 0.40 3.87 1.30
C LYS A 52 -0.23 5.18 1.73
N LYS A 53 0.43 6.33 1.50
CA LYS A 53 -0.10 7.65 1.86
C LYS A 53 -1.38 7.98 1.09
N ASN A 54 -1.45 7.64 -0.21
CA ASN A 54 -2.68 7.83 -0.99
C ASN A 54 -3.79 6.90 -0.51
N ALA A 55 -3.45 5.62 -0.28
CA ALA A 55 -4.41 4.63 0.20
C ALA A 55 -4.96 4.98 1.62
N ARG A 56 -4.17 5.64 2.47
CA ARG A 56 -4.60 6.21 3.77
C ARG A 56 -5.61 7.36 3.66
N LYS A 57 -5.87 7.92 2.49
CA LYS A 57 -6.89 8.97 2.31
C LYS A 57 -8.29 8.41 2.05
N ILE A 58 -8.46 7.09 1.96
CA ILE A 58 -9.77 6.47 1.70
C ILE A 58 -10.31 5.88 2.99
N SER A 59 -11.33 6.48 3.58
CA SER A 59 -11.86 6.09 4.89
C SER A 59 -13.28 5.57 4.77
N ALA A 60 -13.62 4.63 5.64
CA ALA A 60 -15.00 4.23 5.87
C ALA A 60 -15.26 4.12 7.36
N TRP A 61 -16.47 4.48 7.75
CA TRP A 61 -16.96 4.36 9.13
C TRP A 61 -18.46 4.14 9.10
N CYS A 62 -18.98 3.56 10.16
CA CYS A 62 -20.41 3.39 10.35
C CYS A 62 -20.86 4.08 11.64
N ASP A 63 -22.16 4.35 11.71
CA ASP A 63 -22.84 4.72 12.93
C ASP A 63 -24.25 4.15 12.91
N ILE A 64 -24.90 4.14 14.07
CA ILE A 64 -26.28 3.68 14.21
C ILE A 64 -27.17 4.91 14.39
N GLU A 65 -27.96 5.20 13.35
CA GLU A 65 -28.94 6.29 13.35
C GLU A 65 -30.35 5.69 13.27
N ASP A 66 -31.23 5.99 14.23
CA ASP A 66 -32.64 5.57 14.23
C ASP A 66 -32.85 4.06 13.98
N ASN A 67 -32.03 3.20 14.60
CA ASN A 67 -32.04 1.74 14.44
C ASN A 67 -31.72 1.27 12.99
N LYS A 68 -30.98 2.09 12.24
CA LYS A 68 -30.40 1.79 10.94
C LYS A 68 -28.89 1.96 11.05
N ILE A 69 -28.14 1.16 10.29
CA ILE A 69 -26.70 1.38 10.17
C ILE A 69 -26.48 2.33 9.00
N ALA A 70 -25.89 3.49 9.27
CA ALA A 70 -25.39 4.40 8.25
C ALA A 70 -23.91 4.09 8.03
N LEU A 71 -23.56 3.65 6.82
CA LEU A 71 -22.19 3.47 6.37
C LEU A 71 -21.79 4.67 5.51
N TRP A 72 -20.68 5.31 5.86
CA TRP A 72 -20.08 6.33 5.02
C TRP A 72 -18.74 5.84 4.48
N VAL A 73 -18.53 6.08 3.19
CA VAL A 73 -17.26 5.86 2.51
C VAL A 73 -16.82 7.18 1.92
N GLN A 74 -15.56 7.55 2.13
CA GLN A 74 -15.01 8.79 1.63
C GLN A 74 -13.66 8.54 0.95
N ASN A 75 -13.52 9.02 -0.27
CA ASN A 75 -12.24 9.06 -0.96
C ASN A 75 -11.67 10.49 -0.91
N LEU A 76 -10.72 10.75 -0.01
CA LEU A 76 -9.99 12.02 0.05
C LEU A 76 -8.70 11.99 -0.79
N SER A 77 -8.45 10.92 -1.53
CA SER A 77 -7.28 10.85 -2.42
C SER A 77 -7.50 11.68 -3.68
N ASP A 78 -6.41 12.01 -4.35
CA ASP A 78 -6.41 12.76 -5.61
C ASP A 78 -6.66 11.83 -6.82
N GLU A 79 -6.91 10.55 -6.55
CA GLU A 79 -7.05 9.48 -7.54
C GLU A 79 -8.35 8.69 -7.32
N PRO A 80 -8.99 8.19 -8.39
CA PRO A 80 -10.15 7.31 -8.23
C PRO A 80 -9.71 5.99 -7.61
N VAL A 81 -10.62 5.38 -6.85
CA VAL A 81 -10.45 4.00 -6.38
C VAL A 81 -11.46 3.09 -7.05
N TYR A 82 -11.01 1.91 -7.40
CA TYR A 82 -11.77 0.96 -8.17
C TYR A 82 -12.20 -0.21 -7.30
N TYR A 83 -13.34 -0.78 -7.67
CA TYR A 83 -13.87 -1.98 -7.04
C TYR A 83 -13.93 -1.88 -5.51
N LEU A 84 -14.37 -0.74 -4.98
CA LEU A 84 -14.49 -0.54 -3.54
C LEU A 84 -15.63 -1.38 -2.99
N VAL A 85 -15.33 -2.12 -1.93
CA VAL A 85 -16.27 -2.87 -1.12
C VAL A 85 -16.07 -2.53 0.33
N ALA A 86 -17.16 -2.37 1.06
CA ALA A 86 -17.11 -2.32 2.50
C ALA A 86 -17.63 -3.63 3.09
N TYR A 87 -17.08 -3.99 4.22
CA TYR A 87 -17.46 -5.11 5.05
C TYR A 87 -17.95 -4.53 6.37
N VAL A 88 -19.20 -4.80 6.70
CA VAL A 88 -19.79 -4.37 7.97
C VAL A 88 -19.99 -5.60 8.82
N GLY A 89 -19.20 -5.74 9.89
CA GLY A 89 -19.19 -6.90 10.79
C GLY A 89 -19.73 -6.58 12.18
N LYS A 90 -19.94 -7.64 12.98
CA LYS A 90 -20.31 -7.47 14.41
C LYS A 90 -19.19 -6.78 15.19
N MET A 91 -19.54 -6.08 16.26
CA MET A 91 -18.53 -5.47 17.16
C MET A 91 -17.57 -6.55 17.68
N GLY A 92 -16.27 -6.24 17.69
CA GLY A 92 -15.23 -7.14 18.20
C GLY A 92 -14.86 -8.28 17.25
N VAL A 93 -15.43 -8.32 16.04
CA VAL A 93 -14.98 -9.22 14.98
C VAL A 93 -13.65 -8.73 14.44
N ASP A 94 -12.72 -9.67 14.30
CA ASP A 94 -11.47 -9.41 13.59
C ASP A 94 -11.72 -9.35 12.08
N LEU A 95 -11.82 -8.13 11.55
CA LEU A 95 -11.91 -7.86 10.11
C LEU A 95 -10.53 -7.79 9.43
N GLU A 96 -9.44 -8.06 10.16
CA GLU A 96 -8.12 -8.24 9.53
C GLU A 96 -8.07 -9.53 8.72
N ALA A 97 -8.62 -10.60 9.30
CA ALA A 97 -8.81 -11.86 8.60
C ALA A 97 -10.01 -11.75 7.66
N LEU A 98 -10.00 -12.60 6.64
CA LEU A 98 -11.12 -12.79 5.73
C LEU A 98 -12.41 -13.01 6.54
N PRO A 99 -13.37 -12.06 6.58
CA PRO A 99 -14.55 -12.20 7.43
C PRO A 99 -15.34 -13.43 7.02
N GLU A 100 -15.62 -14.29 7.99
CA GLU A 100 -16.53 -15.43 7.82
C GLU A 100 -17.96 -14.90 7.66
N PRO A 101 -18.79 -15.54 6.82
CA PRO A 101 -20.16 -15.06 6.55
C PRO A 101 -21.03 -14.98 7.80
N GLU A 102 -20.69 -15.71 8.87
CA GLU A 102 -21.39 -15.71 10.15
C GLU A 102 -21.13 -14.45 11.00
N ASN A 103 -20.00 -13.77 10.75
CA ASN A 103 -19.54 -12.60 11.50
C ASN A 103 -19.79 -11.28 10.75
N MET A 104 -20.41 -11.36 9.58
CA MET A 104 -20.68 -10.24 8.69
C MET A 104 -22.17 -9.92 8.66
N TYR A 105 -22.50 -8.63 8.75
CA TYR A 105 -23.86 -8.16 8.51
C TYR A 105 -24.12 -8.04 7.01
N ILE A 106 -23.27 -7.30 6.28
CA ILE A 106 -23.41 -7.07 4.84
C ILE A 106 -22.07 -6.77 4.14
N GLU A 107 -22.07 -6.88 2.81
CA GLU A 107 -20.99 -6.52 1.89
C GLU A 107 -21.49 -5.56 0.78
N PRO A 108 -21.62 -4.24 1.05
CA PRO A 108 -22.03 -3.29 0.03
C PRO A 108 -20.90 -3.04 -0.99
N VAL A 109 -21.27 -3.14 -2.26
CA VAL A 109 -20.38 -2.94 -3.40
C VAL A 109 -20.61 -1.58 -4.01
N PHE A 110 -19.56 -0.74 -4.02
CA PHE A 110 -19.63 0.63 -4.55
C PHE A 110 -19.04 0.77 -5.95
N GLY A 111 -18.23 -0.20 -6.40
CA GLY A 111 -17.57 -0.11 -7.70
C GLY A 111 -16.51 0.97 -7.70
N THR A 112 -16.64 2.01 -8.54
CA THR A 112 -15.64 3.08 -8.63
C THR A 112 -16.03 4.28 -7.78
N VAL A 113 -15.13 4.74 -6.90
CA VAL A 113 -15.33 5.93 -6.07
C VAL A 113 -14.38 7.04 -6.52
N PRO A 114 -14.89 8.12 -7.14
CA PRO A 114 -14.07 9.22 -7.62
C PRO A 114 -13.33 9.99 -6.51
N PRO A 115 -12.26 10.74 -6.85
CA PRO A 115 -11.60 11.65 -5.92
C PRO A 115 -12.57 12.62 -5.25
N GLY A 116 -12.36 12.93 -3.98
CA GLY A 116 -13.16 13.88 -3.21
C GLY A 116 -14.61 13.45 -2.94
N THR A 117 -15.00 12.23 -3.32
CA THR A 117 -16.39 11.77 -3.20
C THR A 117 -16.67 11.23 -1.80
N LYS A 118 -17.84 11.59 -1.26
CA LYS A 118 -18.44 10.95 -0.08
C LYS A 118 -19.67 10.19 -0.53
N LEU A 119 -19.73 8.91 -0.20
CA LEU A 119 -20.86 8.02 -0.42
C LEU A 119 -21.49 7.68 0.93
N ASP A 120 -22.81 7.71 0.96
CA ASP A 120 -23.65 7.30 2.07
C ASP A 120 -24.46 6.07 1.68
N PHE A 121 -24.47 5.07 2.55
CA PHE A 121 -25.22 3.83 2.36
C PHE A 121 -25.96 3.50 3.65
N ILE A 122 -27.29 3.44 3.57
CA ILE A 122 -28.15 3.19 4.73
C ILE A 122 -28.64 1.75 4.66
N ILE A 123 -28.35 1.00 5.71
CA ILE A 123 -28.82 -0.37 5.91
C ILE A 123 -30.11 -0.30 6.72
N ASP A 124 -31.24 -0.58 6.08
CA ASP A 124 -32.56 -0.50 6.71
C ASP A 124 -33.02 -1.83 7.35
N GLN A 125 -34.16 -1.76 8.05
CA GLN A 125 -34.78 -2.92 8.70
C GLN A 125 -35.32 -3.98 7.72
N ASN A 126 -35.47 -3.66 6.43
CA ASN A 126 -35.82 -4.67 5.43
C ASN A 126 -34.61 -5.51 5.03
N MET A 127 -33.41 -4.91 5.05
CA MET A 127 -32.13 -5.62 4.93
C MET A 127 -31.72 -6.36 6.20
N GLN A 128 -32.31 -6.05 7.38
CA GLN A 128 -32.14 -6.85 8.60
C GLN A 128 -32.58 -8.32 8.44
N LYS A 129 -33.35 -8.68 7.40
CA LYS A 129 -33.72 -10.08 7.12
C LYS A 129 -32.50 -10.99 6.91
N TYR A 130 -31.34 -10.42 6.55
CA TYR A 130 -30.05 -11.11 6.44
C TYR A 130 -29.27 -11.17 7.76
N ILE A 131 -29.67 -10.37 8.74
CA ILE A 131 -29.06 -10.26 10.06
C ILE A 131 -29.92 -11.07 11.02
N LYS A 132 -29.59 -12.37 11.15
CA LYS A 132 -30.34 -13.30 12.01
C LYS A 132 -30.34 -12.80 13.47
N GLY A 133 -31.46 -12.22 13.90
CA GLY A 133 -31.98 -12.38 15.25
C GLY A 133 -31.40 -11.51 16.38
N GLU A 134 -30.56 -10.51 16.11
CA GLU A 134 -30.02 -9.62 17.15
C GLU A 134 -30.42 -8.16 16.88
N GLN A 135 -31.03 -7.49 17.87
CA GLN A 135 -31.01 -6.01 17.92
C GLN A 135 -29.55 -5.58 17.79
N PHE A 136 -29.24 -4.56 16.99
CA PHE A 136 -27.89 -3.98 16.91
C PHE A 136 -27.47 -3.53 18.31
N PRO A 137 -26.64 -4.29 19.05
CA PRO A 137 -26.38 -3.96 20.44
C PRO A 137 -25.36 -2.81 20.52
N ASP A 138 -24.50 -2.70 19.49
CA ASP A 138 -23.29 -1.88 19.47
C ASP A 138 -22.94 -1.43 18.04
N ILE A 139 -22.07 -0.41 17.94
CA ILE A 139 -21.55 0.14 16.67
C ILE A 139 -20.80 -0.98 15.92
N PRO A 140 -21.16 -1.27 14.65
CA PRO A 140 -20.51 -2.34 13.90
C PRO A 140 -19.04 -2.02 13.57
N GLU A 141 -18.25 -3.05 13.28
CA GLU A 141 -16.90 -2.87 12.76
C GLU A 141 -16.94 -2.74 11.23
N VAL A 142 -16.12 -1.85 10.68
CA VAL A 142 -16.02 -1.64 9.22
C VAL A 142 -14.62 -1.92 8.71
N ALA A 143 -14.53 -2.65 7.61
CA ALA A 143 -13.34 -2.71 6.79
C ALA A 143 -13.70 -2.37 5.35
N ILE A 144 -12.76 -1.86 4.58
CA ILE A 144 -12.92 -1.67 3.13
C ILE A 144 -11.80 -2.36 2.39
N GLU A 145 -12.15 -2.88 1.22
CA GLU A 145 -11.22 -3.34 0.21
C GLU A 145 -11.40 -2.54 -1.07
N PHE A 146 -10.29 -2.17 -1.69
CA PHE A 146 -10.32 -1.42 -2.95
C PHE A 146 -9.05 -1.66 -3.74
N THR A 147 -9.12 -1.32 -5.02
CA THR A 147 -7.99 -1.34 -5.94
C THR A 147 -7.62 0.10 -6.28
N ASP A 148 -6.33 0.44 -6.20
CA ASP A 148 -5.83 1.75 -6.60
C ASP A 148 -5.61 1.86 -8.12
N THR A 149 -5.17 3.02 -8.59
CA THR A 149 -4.83 3.30 -10.00
C THR A 149 -3.65 2.48 -10.52
N ASN A 150 -2.86 1.87 -9.65
CA ASN A 150 -1.70 1.05 -9.96
C ASN A 150 -2.01 -0.45 -9.87
N GLU A 151 -3.29 -0.83 -9.89
CA GLU A 151 -3.79 -2.20 -9.80
C GLU A 151 -3.41 -2.91 -8.48
N LYS A 152 -3.09 -2.17 -7.42
CA LYS A 152 -2.77 -2.75 -6.12
C LYS A 152 -4.03 -2.82 -5.28
N HIS A 153 -4.18 -3.95 -4.59
CA HIS A 153 -5.30 -4.18 -3.70
C HIS A 153 -4.92 -3.81 -2.27
N TRP A 154 -5.83 -3.11 -1.61
CA TRP A 154 -5.65 -2.61 -0.27
C TRP A 154 -6.85 -2.99 0.58
N ARG A 155 -6.58 -3.39 1.82
CA ARG A 155 -7.57 -3.50 2.88
C ARG A 155 -7.30 -2.42 3.91
N ARG A 156 -8.34 -1.67 4.30
CA ARG A 156 -8.27 -0.70 5.38
C ARG A 156 -9.33 -1.01 6.43
N LEU A 157 -8.93 -0.99 7.69
CA LEU A 157 -9.80 -1.18 8.84
C LEU A 157 -10.32 0.15 9.37
N GLN A 158 -11.42 0.12 10.12
CA GLN A 158 -11.96 1.24 10.87
C GLN A 158 -10.93 1.86 11.84
N THR A 159 -10.03 1.05 12.40
CA THR A 159 -8.91 1.50 13.24
C THR A 159 -7.86 2.36 12.50
N GLY A 160 -8.01 2.51 11.18
CA GLY A 160 -7.09 3.28 10.34
C GLY A 160 -5.88 2.48 9.84
N GLN A 161 -5.74 1.22 10.27
CA GLN A 161 -4.71 0.33 9.73
C GLN A 161 -4.98 0.05 8.25
N ILE A 162 -3.90 0.01 7.47
CA ILE A 162 -3.95 -0.29 6.04
C ILE A 162 -2.93 -1.38 5.69
N LYS A 163 -3.37 -2.39 4.97
CA LYS A 163 -2.56 -3.53 4.54
C LYS A 163 -2.74 -3.72 3.04
N LYS A 164 -1.64 -4.03 2.36
CA LYS A 164 -1.69 -4.49 0.97
C LYS A 164 -2.11 -5.96 0.98
N ILE A 165 -3.04 -6.32 0.10
CA ILE A 165 -3.50 -7.71 -0.07
C ILE A 165 -3.14 -8.20 -1.47
N ASP A 166 -2.92 -9.50 -1.63
CA ASP A 166 -2.49 -10.09 -2.90
C ASP A 166 -3.63 -10.19 -3.91
N PHE A 167 -4.83 -10.52 -3.43
CA PHE A 167 -6.04 -10.60 -4.24
C PHE A 167 -7.24 -10.13 -3.43
N ARG A 168 -8.20 -9.54 -4.14
CA ARG A 168 -9.52 -9.24 -3.59
C ARG A 168 -10.43 -10.46 -3.73
N ARG A 169 -11.38 -10.68 -2.80
CA ARG A 169 -12.41 -11.72 -3.00
C ARG A 169 -13.25 -11.39 -4.25
N PRO A 170 -13.55 -12.39 -5.11
CA PRO A 170 -14.58 -12.24 -6.12
C PRO A 170 -15.93 -12.01 -5.45
N PHE A 171 -16.80 -11.27 -6.12
CA PHE A 171 -18.19 -11.08 -5.69
C PHE A 171 -18.94 -12.40 -5.92
N ASP A 172 -19.55 -12.96 -4.88
CA ASP A 172 -20.53 -14.05 -4.99
C ASP A 172 -21.97 -13.50 -4.96
#